data_AF-A0AAU9Y0I7-F1
#
_entry.id   AF-A0AAU9Y0I7-F1
#
_cell.length_a   1.000
_cell.length_b   1.000
_cell.length_c   1.000
_cell.angle_alpha   90.00
_cell.angle_beta   90.00
_cell.angle_gamma   90.00
#
_symmetry.space_group_name_H-M   'P 1'
#
loop_
_entity.id
_entity.type
_entity.pdbx_description
1 polymer ?
#
loop_
_entity_poly.entity_id
_entity_poly.type
_entity_poly.pdbx_seq_one_letter_code
_entity_poly.pdbx_strand_id
1 'polypeptide(L)'
;MNHTTTSTSQTHYKSFLITRRSCMQHYDLLIIISSAPGNFERRNNIRKTWAFERSAKPRWTSVFLVAQTWNETVSNVLLDEDEALKDLVRANYYDHYWNQTRKIQMGFEWAVTYCNFSFLLKLDDDVFVHVPRVLSFLSAPTTPKKKFYAGNHYTNPVPLRKGK
;
A
#
# COMPACT_ATOMS: atom_id res chain seq x y z
N MET A 1 7.70 -25.61 -43.84
CA MET A 1 8.09 -25.37 -42.44
C MET A 1 6.95 -24.55 -41.82
N ASN A 2 6.11 -25.18 -40.99
CA ASN A 2 4.93 -24.53 -40.44
C ASN A 2 5.34 -23.79 -39.15
N HIS A 3 5.19 -22.47 -39.15
CA HIS A 3 5.29 -21.66 -37.95
C HIS A 3 4.02 -21.84 -37.11
N THR A 4 4.11 -22.67 -36.08
CA THR A 4 3.13 -22.73 -35.00
C THR A 4 3.29 -21.46 -34.15
N THR A 5 2.41 -20.48 -34.37
CA THR A 5 2.24 -19.34 -33.48
C THR A 5 1.63 -19.83 -32.17
N THR A 6 2.44 -19.84 -31.12
CA THR A 6 1.99 -20.07 -29.75
C THR A 6 1.19 -18.84 -29.32
N SER A 7 -0.14 -18.96 -29.31
CA SER A 7 -1.04 -18.00 -28.69
C SER A 7 -0.75 -17.97 -27.18
N THR A 8 0.02 -16.98 -26.73
CA THR A 8 0.08 -16.66 -25.31
C THR A 8 -1.26 -16.09 -24.91
N SER A 9 -2.04 -16.87 -24.15
CA SER A 9 -3.25 -16.39 -23.50
C SER A 9 -2.87 -15.21 -22.60
N GLN A 10 -3.10 -13.98 -23.07
CA GLN A 10 -2.97 -12.80 -22.22
C GLN A 10 -4.03 -12.91 -21.13
N THR A 11 -3.59 -13.20 -19.90
CA THR A 11 -4.44 -13.05 -18.73
C THR A 11 -4.79 -11.56 -18.62
N HIS A 12 -6.02 -11.20 -18.98
CA HIS A 12 -6.52 -9.85 -18.78
C HIS A 12 -6.59 -9.55 -17.28
N TYR A 13 -5.57 -8.89 -16.76
CA TYR A 13 -5.54 -8.41 -15.40
C TYR A 13 -6.64 -7.36 -15.23
N LYS A 14 -7.67 -7.68 -14.42
CA LYS A 14 -8.74 -6.74 -14.09
C LYS A 14 -8.28 -5.86 -12.94
N SER A 15 -7.95 -4.61 -13.25
CA SER A 15 -7.66 -3.59 -12.25
C SER A 15 -8.94 -3.22 -11.48
N PHE A 16 -8.79 -3.07 -10.17
CA PHE A 16 -9.80 -2.47 -9.30
C PHE A 16 -9.35 -1.12 -8.77
N LEU A 17 -8.35 -0.49 -9.36
CA LEU A 17 -7.81 0.79 -8.89
C LEU A 17 -8.66 1.96 -9.42
N ILE A 18 -9.13 2.83 -8.51
CA ILE A 18 -9.79 4.09 -8.85
C ILE A 18 -8.75 5.22 -8.94
N THR A 19 -7.87 5.31 -7.94
CA THR A 19 -6.88 6.38 -7.85
C THR A 19 -5.80 6.20 -8.91
N ARG A 20 -5.65 7.18 -9.80
CA ARG A 20 -4.58 7.24 -10.82
C ARG A 20 -3.56 8.36 -10.58
N ARG A 21 -3.56 8.94 -9.38
CA ARG A 21 -2.63 10.00 -8.98
C ARG A 21 -1.22 9.42 -8.90
N SER A 22 -0.28 10.07 -9.58
CA SER A 22 1.14 9.70 -9.58
C SER A 22 1.93 10.40 -8.47
N CYS A 23 2.97 9.72 -7.98
CA CYS A 23 4.01 10.37 -7.19
C CYS A 23 4.71 11.45 -8.02
N MET A 24 5.03 12.58 -7.39
CA MET A 24 5.67 13.72 -8.07
C MET A 24 7.18 13.52 -8.29
N GLN A 25 7.80 12.60 -7.55
CA GLN A 25 9.25 12.44 -7.49
C GLN A 25 9.64 11.01 -7.09
N HIS A 26 10.93 10.71 -7.16
CA HIS A 26 11.48 9.45 -6.65
C HIS A 26 11.59 9.46 -5.12
N TYR A 27 11.10 8.38 -4.50
CA TYR A 27 11.19 8.12 -3.06
C TYR A 27 12.14 6.96 -2.75
N ASP A 28 13.03 7.14 -1.78
CA ASP A 28 13.88 6.07 -1.26
C ASP A 28 13.02 5.01 -0.55
N LEU A 29 11.93 5.42 0.11
CA LEU A 29 10.95 4.55 0.74
C LEU A 29 9.51 5.02 0.44
N LEU A 30 8.70 4.13 -0.12
CA LEU A 30 7.25 4.29 -0.22
C LEU A 30 6.55 3.42 0.83
N ILE A 31 5.71 4.02 1.67
CA ILE A 31 4.94 3.29 2.68
C ILE A 31 3.49 3.19 2.21
N ILE A 32 2.94 1.98 2.13
CA ILE A 32 1.52 1.75 1.84
C ILE A 32 0.83 1.19 3.09
N ILE A 33 -0.25 1.83 3.52
CA ILE A 33 -0.91 1.53 4.80
C ILE A 33 -2.34 1.07 4.50
N SER A 34 -2.65 -0.18 4.82
CA SER A 34 -4.02 -0.70 4.67
C SER A 34 -4.92 -0.14 5.75
N SER A 35 -6.02 0.50 5.37
CA SER A 35 -6.99 1.09 6.30
C SER A 35 -8.42 0.77 5.88
N ALA A 36 -9.35 0.76 6.83
CA ALA A 36 -10.78 0.67 6.55
C ALA A 36 -11.36 2.06 6.25
N PRO A 37 -12.40 2.21 5.41
CA PRO A 37 -13.00 3.50 5.08
C PRO A 37 -13.34 4.35 6.33
N GLY A 38 -13.93 3.71 7.34
CA GLY A 38 -14.32 4.36 8.61
C GLY A 38 -13.17 4.74 9.55
N ASN A 39 -11.94 4.32 9.30
CA ASN A 39 -10.79 4.57 10.18
C ASN A 39 -10.13 5.95 9.95
N PHE A 40 -10.94 6.98 9.71
CA PHE A 40 -10.46 8.35 9.47
C PHE A 40 -9.53 8.83 10.60
N GLU A 41 -9.94 8.66 11.85
CA GLU A 41 -9.13 9.09 13.00
C GLU A 41 -7.80 8.32 13.11
N ARG A 42 -7.75 7.04 12.74
CA ARG A 42 -6.48 6.30 12.73
C ARG A 42 -5.52 6.87 11.69
N ARG A 43 -6.01 7.12 10.48
CA ARG A 43 -5.21 7.76 9.42
C ARG A 43 -4.72 9.15 9.85
N ASN A 44 -5.61 9.95 10.44
CA ASN A 44 -5.29 11.27 10.98
C ASN A 44 -4.20 11.21 12.06
N ASN A 45 -4.31 10.26 12.99
CA ASN A 45 -3.30 10.05 14.02
C ASN A 45 -1.95 9.63 13.44
N ILE A 46 -1.94 8.74 12.44
CA ILE A 46 -0.72 8.36 11.73
C ILE A 46 -0.05 9.58 11.09
N ARG A 47 -0.80 10.40 10.34
CA ARG A 47 -0.32 11.65 9.71
C ARG A 47 0.28 12.63 10.72
N LYS A 48 -0.38 12.80 11.86
CA LYS A 48 0.03 13.72 12.94
C LYS A 48 1.18 13.20 13.79
N THR A 49 1.52 11.92 13.68
CA THR A 49 2.55 11.29 14.50
C THR A 49 3.73 10.82 13.65
N TRP A 50 3.84 9.52 13.40
CA TRP A 50 5.03 8.92 12.82
C TRP A 50 5.10 9.05 11.29
N ALA A 51 3.98 9.28 10.63
CA ALA A 51 3.94 9.53 9.18
C ALA A 51 4.01 11.03 8.83
N PHE A 52 4.44 11.87 9.76
CA PHE A 52 4.72 13.27 9.48
C PHE A 52 5.98 13.39 8.61
N GLU A 53 5.78 13.51 7.29
CA GLU A 53 6.85 13.64 6.32
C GLU A 53 7.66 14.92 6.59
N ARG A 54 8.97 14.75 6.81
CA ARG A 54 9.92 15.87 6.87
C ARG A 54 10.64 15.93 5.54
N SER A 55 10.83 17.13 4.97
CA SER A 55 11.51 17.37 3.68
C SER A 55 13.03 17.07 3.69
N ALA A 56 13.48 16.06 4.43
CA ALA A 56 14.86 15.64 4.56
C ALA A 56 15.18 14.45 3.63
N LYS A 57 16.46 14.24 3.35
CA LYS A 57 16.94 13.01 2.71
C LYS A 57 17.26 11.94 3.77
N PRO A 58 17.05 10.64 3.51
CA PRO A 58 16.41 10.05 2.32
C PRO A 58 14.92 10.43 2.20
N ARG A 59 14.43 10.61 0.97
CA ARG A 59 13.04 11.00 0.71
C ARG A 59 12.13 9.80 0.91
N TRP A 60 11.02 10.00 1.59
CA TRP A 60 10.03 8.95 1.78
C TRP A 60 8.64 9.57 1.84
N THR A 61 7.61 8.77 1.56
CA THR A 61 6.22 9.21 1.71
C THR A 61 5.33 8.03 2.10
N SER A 62 4.12 8.32 2.54
CA SER A 62 3.11 7.31 2.89
C SER A 62 1.77 7.56 2.23
N VAL A 63 1.08 6.49 1.84
CA VAL A 63 -0.30 6.55 1.34
C VAL A 63 -1.18 5.51 2.02
N PHE A 64 -2.48 5.75 2.06
CA PHE A 64 -3.47 4.84 2.63
C PHE A 64 -4.23 4.09 1.54
N LEU A 65 -4.26 2.76 1.64
CA LEU A 65 -5.06 1.89 0.79
C LEU A 65 -6.45 1.75 1.40
N VAL A 66 -7.47 2.19 0.68
CA VAL A 66 -8.88 2.15 1.12
C VAL A 66 -9.77 1.59 0.01
N ALA A 67 -10.80 0.85 0.39
CA ALA A 67 -11.81 0.33 -0.52
C ALA A 67 -13.12 1.14 -0.37
N GLN A 68 -14.19 0.75 -1.05
CA GLN A 68 -15.50 1.39 -0.91
C GLN A 68 -16.23 0.92 0.35
N THR A 69 -17.25 1.66 0.75
CA THR A 69 -18.14 1.34 1.87
C THR A 69 -19.59 1.50 1.43
N TRP A 70 -20.49 0.71 2.00
CA TRP A 70 -21.94 0.86 1.81
C TRP A 70 -22.53 1.98 2.69
N ASN A 71 -21.78 2.45 3.69
CA ASN A 71 -22.20 3.55 4.53
C ASN A 71 -21.95 4.88 3.81
N GLU A 72 -23.02 5.54 3.36
CA GLU A 72 -22.96 6.79 2.60
C GLU A 72 -22.26 7.92 3.36
N THR A 73 -22.51 8.03 4.68
CA THR A 73 -21.84 9.03 5.52
C THR A 73 -20.32 8.83 5.52
N VAL A 74 -19.86 7.59 5.70
CA VAL A 74 -18.44 7.26 5.64
C VAL A 74 -17.87 7.46 4.23
N SER A 75 -18.66 7.16 3.19
CA SER A 75 -18.26 7.40 1.81
C SER A 75 -18.02 8.88 1.53
N ASN A 76 -18.92 9.76 1.98
CA ASN A 76 -18.78 11.21 1.81
C ASN A 76 -17.54 11.75 2.54
N VAL A 77 -17.35 11.35 3.81
CA VAL A 77 -16.14 11.72 4.56
C VAL A 77 -14.86 11.26 3.86
N LEU A 78 -14.87 10.07 3.26
CA LEU A 78 -13.72 9.56 2.51
C LEU A 78 -13.44 10.35 1.22
N LEU A 79 -14.49 10.85 0.55
CA LEU A 79 -14.35 11.71 -0.62
C LEU A 79 -13.73 13.07 -0.23
N ASP A 80 -14.23 13.68 0.84
CA ASP A 80 -13.68 14.94 1.37
C ASP A 80 -12.21 14.76 1.79
N GLU A 81 -11.87 13.63 2.42
CA GLU A 81 -10.50 13.29 2.81
C GLU A 81 -9.58 13.12 1.59
N ASP A 82 -9.99 12.37 0.56
CA ASP A 82 -9.21 12.21 -0.68
C ASP A 82 -9.03 13.57 -1.37
N GLU A 83 -10.06 14.43 -1.32
CA GLU A 83 -9.97 15.75 -1.88
C GLU A 83 -8.96 16.63 -1.12
N ALA A 84 -9.00 16.62 0.20
CA ALA A 84 -8.15 17.51 1.02
C ALA A 84 -6.70 17.04 1.13
N LEU A 85 -6.47 15.73 1.37
CA LEU A 85 -5.17 15.21 1.80
C LEU A 85 -4.37 14.56 0.69
N LYS A 86 -5.05 14.15 -0.39
CA LYS A 86 -4.44 13.60 -1.61
C LYS A 86 -3.52 12.39 -1.39
N ASP A 87 -3.65 11.66 -0.29
CA ASP A 87 -2.82 10.52 0.09
C ASP A 87 -3.59 9.18 0.13
N LEU A 88 -4.82 9.16 -0.42
CA LEU A 88 -5.64 7.94 -0.52
C LEU A 88 -5.45 7.25 -1.88
N VAL A 89 -5.19 5.95 -1.82
CA VAL A 89 -5.25 5.03 -2.97
C VAL A 89 -6.52 4.19 -2.82
N ARG A 90 -7.49 4.46 -3.69
CA ARG A 90 -8.87 3.94 -3.59
C ARG A 90 -9.10 2.78 -4.54
N ALA A 91 -9.79 1.75 -4.06
CA ALA A 91 -10.20 0.60 -4.86
C ALA A 91 -11.70 0.58 -5.17
N ASN A 92 -12.05 0.06 -6.35
CA ASN A 92 -13.40 -0.14 -6.86
C ASN A 92 -13.98 -1.51 -6.46
N TYR A 93 -13.96 -1.80 -5.16
CA TYR A 93 -14.71 -2.89 -4.56
C TYR A 93 -15.05 -2.53 -3.11
N TYR A 94 -16.03 -3.21 -2.52
CA TYR A 94 -16.45 -2.95 -1.14
C TYR A 94 -15.52 -3.59 -0.13
N ASP A 95 -15.17 -2.81 0.90
CA ASP A 95 -14.25 -3.25 1.92
C ASP A 95 -14.82 -4.41 2.72
N HIS A 96 -14.00 -5.43 2.89
CA HIS A 96 -14.35 -6.61 3.65
C HIS A 96 -13.06 -7.32 4.08
N TYR A 97 -13.08 -7.99 5.23
CA TYR A 97 -11.93 -8.73 5.74
C TYR A 97 -11.36 -9.73 4.71
N TRP A 98 -12.24 -10.49 4.05
CA TRP A 98 -11.85 -11.44 3.00
C TRP A 98 -11.25 -10.78 1.74
N ASN A 99 -11.42 -9.47 1.56
CA ASN A 99 -10.88 -8.71 0.43
C ASN A 99 -9.52 -8.06 0.72
N GLN A 100 -8.90 -8.32 1.88
CA GLN A 100 -7.60 -7.73 2.23
C GLN A 100 -6.50 -8.09 1.24
N THR A 101 -6.50 -9.30 0.67
CA THR A 101 -5.54 -9.68 -0.39
C THR A 101 -5.70 -8.79 -1.62
N ARG A 102 -6.95 -8.47 -2.01
CA ARG A 102 -7.21 -7.54 -3.13
C ARG A 102 -6.72 -6.12 -2.81
N LYS A 103 -6.78 -5.71 -1.54
CA LYS A 103 -6.29 -4.40 -1.08
C LYS A 103 -4.78 -4.30 -1.26
N ILE A 104 -4.05 -5.34 -0.87
CA ILE A 104 -2.59 -5.41 -1.04
C ILE A 104 -2.23 -5.45 -2.53
N GLN A 105 -2.91 -6.29 -3.31
CA GLN A 105 -2.69 -6.39 -4.76
C GLN A 105 -2.88 -5.03 -5.45
N MET A 106 -3.96 -4.32 -5.14
CA MET A 106 -4.23 -2.98 -5.65
C MET A 106 -3.16 -1.98 -5.22
N GLY A 107 -2.71 -2.03 -3.96
CA GLY A 107 -1.63 -1.16 -3.47
C GLY A 107 -0.31 -1.38 -4.21
N PHE A 108 0.03 -2.64 -4.53
CA PHE A 108 1.20 -2.97 -5.34
C PHE A 108 1.05 -2.51 -6.78
N GLU A 109 -0.10 -2.74 -7.41
CA GLU A 109 -0.42 -2.22 -8.74
C GLU A 109 -0.23 -0.70 -8.79
N TRP A 110 -0.85 0.03 -7.86
CA TRP A 110 -0.71 1.49 -7.83
C TRP A 110 0.74 1.92 -7.65
N ALA A 111 1.45 1.30 -6.70
CA ALA A 111 2.83 1.65 -6.41
C ALA A 111 3.72 1.49 -7.66
N VAL A 112 3.65 0.35 -8.35
CA VAL A 112 4.52 0.10 -9.52
C VAL A 112 4.10 0.87 -10.77
N THR A 113 2.82 1.23 -10.90
CA THR A 113 2.32 1.96 -12.08
C THR A 113 2.48 3.47 -11.93
N TYR A 114 2.31 4.03 -10.72
CA TYR A 114 2.16 5.46 -10.51
C TYR A 114 3.26 6.08 -9.64
N CYS A 115 4.18 5.29 -9.10
CA CYS A 115 5.26 5.79 -8.25
C CYS A 115 6.62 5.21 -8.62
N ASN A 116 7.65 6.05 -8.57
CA ASN A 116 9.04 5.63 -8.67
C ASN A 116 9.64 5.56 -7.27
N PHE A 117 10.07 4.38 -6.84
CA PHE A 117 10.58 4.16 -5.49
C PHE A 117 11.69 3.10 -5.44
N SER A 118 12.52 3.14 -4.39
CA SER A 118 13.59 2.13 -4.17
C SER A 118 13.14 0.98 -3.26
N PHE A 119 12.42 1.28 -2.18
CA PHE A 119 11.86 0.29 -1.27
C PHE A 119 10.37 0.55 -1.01
N LEU A 120 9.63 -0.52 -0.76
CA LEU A 120 8.22 -0.47 -0.38
C LEU A 120 8.03 -1.12 0.98
N LEU A 121 7.32 -0.43 1.88
CA LEU A 121 6.91 -0.95 3.18
C LEU A 121 5.38 -1.03 3.23
N LYS A 122 4.84 -2.24 3.41
CA LYS A 122 3.40 -2.46 3.64
C LYS A 122 3.13 -2.53 5.14
N LEU A 123 2.09 -1.84 5.59
CA LEU A 123 1.64 -1.82 6.99
C LEU A 123 0.10 -1.88 7.06
N ASP A 124 -0.41 -2.08 8.27
CA ASP A 124 -1.81 -1.87 8.63
C ASP A 124 -1.93 -0.58 9.48
N ASP A 125 -3.14 -0.02 9.58
CA ASP A 125 -3.39 1.29 10.23
C ASP A 125 -3.35 1.29 11.77
N ASP A 126 -3.01 0.16 12.38
CA ASP A 126 -2.81 -0.04 13.81
C ASP A 126 -1.35 -0.33 14.17
N VAL A 127 -0.42 -0.07 13.25
CA VAL A 127 1.02 -0.25 13.44
C VAL A 127 1.74 1.10 13.62
N PHE A 128 2.73 1.12 14.51
CA PHE A 128 3.68 2.22 14.66
C PHE A 128 5.01 1.91 13.94
N VAL A 129 5.59 2.92 13.28
CA VAL A 129 6.90 2.79 12.62
C VAL A 129 7.85 3.90 13.02
N HIS A 130 9.04 3.52 13.49
CA HIS A 130 10.14 4.45 13.68
C HIS A 130 10.88 4.69 12.35
N VAL A 131 10.31 5.55 11.49
CA VAL A 131 10.77 5.77 10.11
C VAL A 131 12.27 6.08 9.99
N PRO A 132 12.91 6.92 10.84
CA PRO A 132 14.35 7.18 10.74
C PRO A 132 15.21 5.92 10.88
N ARG A 133 14.75 4.94 11.67
CA ARG A 133 15.47 3.68 11.89
C ARG A 133 15.31 2.75 10.70
N VAL A 134 14.13 2.73 10.10
CA VAL A 134 13.88 2.01 8.83
C VAL A 134 14.77 2.59 7.73
N LEU A 135 14.82 3.91 7.57
CA LEU A 135 15.66 4.54 6.56
C LEU A 135 17.15 4.25 6.79
N SER A 136 17.63 4.36 8.04
CA SER A 136 19.02 4.02 8.38
C SER A 136 19.36 2.57 8.03
N PHE A 137 18.46 1.63 8.36
CA PHE A 137 18.60 0.22 7.98
C PHE A 137 18.62 0.03 6.45
N LEU A 138 17.70 0.67 5.72
CA LEU A 138 17.63 0.54 4.26
C LEU A 138 18.83 1.18 3.54
N SER A 139 19.40 2.25 4.09
CA SER A 139 20.58 2.92 3.55
C SER A 139 21.90 2.22 3.86
N ALA A 140 21.93 1.25 4.78
CA ALA A 140 23.14 0.52 5.13
C ALA A 140 23.75 -0.18 3.90
N PRO A 141 25.09 -0.19 3.74
CA PRO A 141 25.77 -0.89 2.63
C PRO A 141 25.49 -2.39 2.60
N THR A 142 25.17 -2.98 3.76
CA THR A 142 24.86 -4.39 3.94
C THR A 142 23.45 -4.78 3.48
N THR A 143 22.54 -3.80 3.30
CA THR A 143 21.16 -4.08 2.91
C THR A 143 21.07 -4.35 1.41
N PRO A 144 20.63 -5.56 0.98
CA PRO A 144 20.46 -5.87 -0.43
C PRO A 144 19.47 -4.93 -1.11
N LYS A 145 19.82 -4.43 -2.30
CA LYS A 145 18.94 -3.52 -3.09
C LYS A 145 18.02 -4.24 -4.07
N LYS A 146 18.22 -5.55 -4.28
CA LYS A 146 17.44 -6.38 -5.21
C LYS A 146 16.98 -7.64 -4.49
N LYS A 147 15.76 -8.09 -4.81
CA LYS A 147 15.14 -9.29 -4.22
C LYS A 147 15.15 -9.28 -2.68
N PHE A 148 15.08 -8.10 -2.08
CA PHE A 148 15.06 -7.90 -0.65
C PHE A 148 13.62 -7.99 -0.13
N TYR A 149 13.41 -8.83 0.88
CA TYR A 149 12.18 -8.92 1.63
C TYR A 149 12.56 -9.14 3.10
N ALA A 150 12.01 -8.33 4.00
CA ALA A 150 12.29 -8.40 5.42
C ALA A 150 11.05 -8.11 6.25
N GLY A 151 11.01 -8.67 7.45
CA GLY A 151 9.92 -8.55 8.39
C GLY A 151 9.98 -9.68 9.40
N ASN A 152 8.91 -9.83 10.18
CA ASN A 152 8.76 -10.99 11.05
C ASN A 152 8.35 -12.21 10.21
N HIS A 153 9.30 -13.10 9.93
CA HIS A 153 9.09 -14.27 9.08
C HIS A 153 8.62 -15.47 9.91
N TYR A 154 7.35 -15.82 9.76
CA TYR A 154 6.77 -17.04 10.34
C TYR A 154 7.00 -18.23 9.40
N THR A 155 7.76 -19.22 9.85
CA THR A 155 8.02 -20.46 9.11
C THR A 155 7.04 -21.55 9.53
N ASN A 156 6.63 -22.37 8.56
CA ASN A 156 5.68 -23.48 8.76
C ASN A 156 4.35 -23.12 9.45
N PRO A 157 3.68 -22.01 9.11
CA PRO A 157 2.37 -21.71 9.67
C PRO A 157 1.33 -22.72 9.17
N VAL A 158 0.47 -23.19 10.09
CA VAL A 158 -0.68 -24.05 9.74
C VAL A 158 -1.97 -23.24 9.79
N PRO A 159 -2.94 -23.50 8.88
CA PRO A 159 -4.24 -22.86 8.98
C PRO A 159 -4.90 -23.18 10.32
N LEU A 160 -5.37 -22.15 11.02
CA LEU A 160 -6.19 -22.33 12.22
C LEU A 160 -7.53 -22.94 11.81
N ARG A 161 -7.79 -24.18 12.26
CA ARG A 161 -9.02 -24.92 11.94
C ARG A 161 -10.08 -24.85 13.04
N LYS A 162 -9.74 -24.26 14.18
CA LYS A 162 -10.70 -23.95 15.24
C LYS A 162 -11.15 -22.50 15.02
N GLY A 163 -12.47 -22.30 14.89
CA GLY A 163 -13.05 -20.96 14.81
C GLY A 163 -12.69 -20.13 16.04
N LYS A 164 -12.76 -18.81 15.87
CA LYS A 164 -12.81 -17.88 17.01
C LYS A 164 -14.20 -17.89 17.62
#